data_AF-A0A962HRA9-F1
#
_entry.id   AF-A0A962HRA9-F1
#
_cell.length_a   1.000
_cell.length_b   1.000
_cell.length_c   1.000
_cell.angle_alpha   90.00
_cell.angle_beta   90.00
_cell.angle_gamma   90.00
#
_symmetry.space_group_name_H-M   'P 1'
#
loop_
_entity.id
_entity.type
_entity.pdbx_description
1 polymer ?
#
loop_
_entity_poly.entity_id
_entity_poly.type
_entity_poly.pdbx_seq_one_letter_code
_entity_poly.pdbx_strand_id
1 'polypeptide(L)'
;MLDRVIAGFAASSPLEILALILGVAYSILAVRRNRLCWIAGAGSSMLLAGLAASRQLPMQALLQVYYVVMSAYGFWHWSRQSGAAPIKVGFWPPRVHVAAAVVLG
;
A
#
# COMPACT_ATOMS: atom_id res chain seq x y z
N MET A 1 5.32 -1.72 27.34
CA MET A 1 5.27 -1.16 25.96
C MET A 1 4.77 -2.19 24.96
N LEU A 2 5.27 -3.43 24.99
CA LEU A 2 4.78 -4.55 24.19
C LEU A 2 3.28 -4.85 24.42
N ASP A 3 2.79 -4.64 25.64
CA ASP A 3 1.38 -4.88 26.01
C ASP A 3 0.41 -3.97 25.26
N ARG A 4 0.83 -2.74 24.91
CA ARG A 4 0.03 -1.78 24.14
C ARG A 4 -0.12 -2.24 22.69
N VAL A 5 0.93 -2.84 22.14
CA VAL A 5 0.93 -3.39 20.78
C VAL A 5 0.02 -4.62 20.72
N ILE A 6 0.17 -5.54 21.68
CA ILE A 6 -0.63 -6.77 21.76
C ILE A 6 -2.12 -6.42 21.97
N ALA A 7 -2.43 -5.47 22.85
CA ALA A 7 -3.80 -4.99 23.05
C ALA A 7 -4.38 -4.31 21.79
N GLY A 8 -3.55 -3.59 21.02
CA GLY A 8 -3.96 -2.99 19.74
C GLY A 8 -4.35 -4.03 18.70
N PHE A 9 -3.59 -5.12 18.60
CA PHE A 9 -3.94 -6.25 17.73
C PHE A 9 -5.21 -6.98 18.19
N ALA A 10 -5.39 -7.17 19.50
CA ALA A 10 -6.58 -7.81 20.06
C ALA A 10 -7.87 -6.98 19.88
N ALA A 11 -7.76 -5.66 19.80
CA ALA A 11 -8.88 -4.75 19.55
C ALA A 11 -9.19 -4.52 18.05
N SER A 12 -8.38 -5.08 17.16
CA SER A 12 -8.53 -4.90 15.72
C SER A 12 -9.66 -5.77 15.16
N SER A 13 -10.45 -5.21 14.25
CA SER A 13 -11.53 -5.94 13.58
C SER A 13 -10.97 -7.05 12.67
N PRO A 14 -11.67 -8.19 12.49
CA PRO A 14 -11.29 -9.20 11.49
C PRO A 14 -11.10 -8.61 10.09
N LEU A 15 -11.88 -7.57 9.74
CA LEU A 15 -11.75 -6.87 8.46
C LEU A 15 -10.44 -6.06 8.35
N GLU A 16 -9.91 -5.54 9.45
CA GLU A 16 -8.60 -4.85 9.48
C GLU A 16 -7.47 -5.83 9.26
N ILE A 17 -7.55 -7.01 9.88
CA ILE A 17 -6.57 -8.07 9.72
C ILE A 17 -6.58 -8.53 8.26
N LEU A 18 -7.76 -8.72 7.65
CA LEU A 18 -7.87 -9.05 6.23
C LEU A 18 -7.30 -7.95 5.32
N ALA A 19 -7.62 -6.68 5.60
CA ALA A 19 -7.09 -5.55 4.85
C ALA A 19 -5.56 -5.46 4.94
N LEU A 20 -4.98 -5.74 6.11
CA LEU A 20 -3.55 -5.79 6.34
C LEU A 20 -2.89 -6.94 5.56
N ILE A 21 -3.47 -8.14 5.59
CA ILE A 21 -2.98 -9.29 4.81
C ILE A 21 -2.99 -8.96 3.31
N LEU A 22 -4.07 -8.35 2.81
CA LEU A 22 -4.17 -7.88 1.42
C LEU A 22 -3.11 -6.83 1.08
N GLY A 23 -2.82 -5.90 2.00
CA GLY A 23 -1.77 -4.89 1.84
C GLY A 23 -0.37 -5.50 1.79
N VAL A 24 -0.08 -6.48 2.64
CA VAL A 24 1.18 -7.23 2.59
C VAL A 24 1.30 -8.03 1.29
N ALA A 25 0.21 -8.68 0.88
CA ALA A 25 0.16 -9.40 -0.39
C ALA A 25 0.40 -8.46 -1.58
N TYR A 26 -0.18 -7.26 -1.58
CA TYR A 26 0.10 -6.21 -2.56
C TYR A 26 1.60 -5.90 -2.66
N SER A 27 2.27 -5.63 -1.53
CA SER A 27 3.71 -5.31 -1.50
C SER A 27 4.56 -6.45 -2.06
N ILE A 28 4.27 -7.69 -1.69
CA ILE A 28 4.97 -8.87 -2.21
C ILE A 28 4.76 -9.02 -3.73
N LEU A 29 3.52 -8.86 -4.21
CA LEU A 29 3.20 -8.95 -5.63
C LEU A 29 3.81 -7.80 -6.44
N ALA A 30 3.89 -6.60 -5.87
CA ALA A 30 4.52 -5.44 -6.50
C ALA A 30 6.03 -5.68 -6.72
N VAL A 31 6.73 -6.24 -5.73
CA VAL A 31 8.13 -6.67 -5.87
C VAL A 31 8.28 -7.76 -6.92
N ARG A 32 7.32 -8.70 -6.98
CA ARG A 32 7.26 -9.76 -8.01
C ARG A 32 6.82 -9.26 -9.39
N ARG A 33 6.65 -7.95 -9.59
CA ARG A 33 6.18 -7.33 -10.83
C ARG A 33 4.87 -7.91 -11.38
N ASN A 34 4.02 -8.44 -10.51
CA ASN A 34 2.78 -9.07 -10.91
C ASN A 34 1.64 -8.04 -10.94
N ARG A 35 0.90 -7.96 -12.06
CA ARG A 35 -0.27 -7.09 -12.24
C ARG A 35 -1.38 -7.34 -11.22
N LEU A 36 -1.43 -8.55 -10.63
CA LEU A 36 -2.35 -8.87 -9.54
C LEU A 36 -2.13 -8.02 -8.28
N CYS A 37 -0.98 -7.33 -8.15
CA CYS A 37 -0.74 -6.42 -7.03
C CYS A 37 -1.85 -5.38 -6.93
N TRP A 38 -2.25 -4.78 -8.04
CA TRP A 38 -3.28 -3.74 -8.05
C TRP A 38 -4.64 -4.25 -7.55
N ILE A 39 -4.99 -5.52 -7.84
CA ILE A 39 -6.23 -6.11 -7.31
C ILE A 39 -6.13 -6.28 -5.79
N ALA A 40 -4.99 -6.75 -5.28
CA ALA A 40 -4.75 -6.87 -3.84
C ALA A 40 -4.75 -5.51 -3.14
N GLY A 41 -4.12 -4.49 -3.73
CA GLY A 41 -4.08 -3.12 -3.21
C GLY A 41 -5.45 -2.44 -3.23
N ALA A 42 -6.24 -2.66 -4.29
CA ALA A 42 -7.61 -2.19 -4.37
C ALA A 42 -8.49 -2.85 -3.30
N GLY A 43 -8.36 -4.17 -3.12
CA GLY A 43 -9.09 -4.92 -2.09
C GLY A 43 -8.76 -4.43 -0.67
N SER A 44 -7.48 -4.21 -0.37
CA SER A 44 -7.04 -3.64 0.91
C SER A 44 -7.64 -2.25 1.15
N SER A 45 -7.50 -1.34 0.17
CA SER A 45 -7.98 0.03 0.28
C SER A 45 -9.51 0.10 0.39
N MET A 46 -10.24 -0.79 -0.31
CA MET A 46 -11.69 -0.85 -0.26
C MET A 46 -12.21 -1.30 1.12
N LEU A 47 -11.55 -2.28 1.75
CA LEU A 47 -11.86 -2.69 3.12
C LEU A 47 -11.60 -1.55 4.11
N LEU A 48 -10.47 -0.84 3.97
CA LEU A 48 -10.15 0.31 4.81
C LEU A 48 -11.09 1.50 4.58
N ALA A 49 -11.57 1.72 3.35
CA ALA A 49 -12.55 2.74 3.03
C ALA A 49 -13.89 2.47 3.74
N GLY A 50 -14.38 1.23 3.65
CA GLY A 50 -15.61 0.81 4.34
C GLY A 50 -15.52 0.99 5.85
N LEU A 51 -14.39 0.60 6.43
CA LEU A 51 -14.16 0.73 7.87
C LEU A 51 -14.02 2.19 8.33
N ALA A 52 -13.34 3.02 7.54
CA ALA A 52 -13.22 4.45 7.81
C ALA A 52 -14.59 5.16 7.70
N ALA A 53 -15.44 4.74 6.76
CA ALA A 53 -16.82 5.21 6.67
C ALA A 53 -17.64 4.81 7.91
N SER A 54 -17.51 3.56 8.38
CA SER A 54 -18.16 3.10 9.63
C SER A 54 -17.71 3.85 10.87
N ARG A 55 -16.47 4.34 10.91
CA ARG A 55 -15.90 5.12 12.03
C ARG A 55 -16.13 6.63 11.92
N GLN A 56 -16.93 7.09 10.96
CA GLN A 56 -17.18 8.52 10.71
C GLN A 56 -15.89 9.33 10.48
N LEU A 57 -14.91 8.73 9.78
CA LEU A 57 -13.65 9.37 9.40
C LEU A 57 -13.69 9.70 7.89
N PRO A 58 -14.40 10.76 7.46
CA PRO A 58 -14.68 11.03 6.04
C PRO A 58 -13.40 11.28 5.24
N MET A 59 -12.43 11.98 5.83
CA MET A 59 -11.14 12.25 5.18
C MET A 59 -10.35 10.96 4.92
N GLN A 60 -10.35 10.04 5.89
CA GLN A 60 -9.68 8.75 5.73
C GLN A 60 -10.39 7.88 4.71
N ALA A 61 -11.73 7.83 4.74
CA ALA A 61 -12.52 7.10 3.76
C ALA A 61 -12.28 7.62 2.33
N LEU A 62 -12.29 8.95 2.14
CA LEU A 62 -12.04 9.60 0.87
C LEU A 62 -10.65 9.26 0.32
N LEU A 63 -9.63 9.30 1.18
CA LEU A 63 -8.27 8.92 0.79
C LEU A 63 -8.17 7.46 0.34
N GLN A 64 -8.85 6.55 1.04
CA GLN A 64 -8.87 5.14 0.66
C GLN A 64 -9.61 4.92 -0.67
N VAL A 65 -10.70 5.65 -0.92
CA VAL A 65 -11.37 5.65 -2.24
C VAL A 65 -10.43 6.16 -3.34
N TYR A 66 -9.67 7.22 -3.07
CA TYR A 66 -8.65 7.69 -4.01
C TYR A 66 -7.62 6.59 -4.33
N TYR A 67 -7.16 5.83 -3.33
CA TYR A 67 -6.25 4.70 -3.57
C TYR A 67 -6.89 3.57 -4.39
N VAL A 68 -8.18 3.29 -4.22
CA VAL A 68 -8.91 2.33 -5.08
C VAL A 68 -8.90 2.79 -6.54
N VAL A 69 -9.20 4.07 -6.79
CA VAL A 69 -9.17 4.67 -8.14
C VAL A 69 -7.77 4.61 -8.73
N MET A 70 -6.75 4.99 -7.96
CA MET A 70 -5.35 4.91 -8.39
C MET A 70 -4.90 3.48 -8.66
N SER A 71 -5.44 2.50 -7.93
CA SER A 71 -5.13 1.10 -8.17
C SER A 71 -5.71 0.60 -9.51
N ALA A 72 -6.91 1.03 -9.87
CA ALA A 72 -7.49 0.77 -11.19
C ALA A 72 -6.67 1.42 -12.31
N TYR A 73 -6.23 2.67 -12.10
CA TYR A 73 -5.32 3.34 -13.03
C TYR A 73 -3.98 2.60 -13.17
N GLY A 74 -3.38 2.18 -12.05
CA GLY A 74 -2.14 1.41 -12.03
C GLY A 74 -2.26 0.08 -12.76
N PHE A 75 -3.38 -0.63 -12.59
CA PHE A 75 -3.67 -1.86 -13.32
C PHE A 75 -3.73 -1.62 -14.84
N TRP A 76 -4.43 -0.57 -15.27
CA TRP A 76 -4.54 -0.22 -16.69
C TRP A 76 -3.20 0.19 -17.30
N HIS A 77 -2.45 1.03 -16.60
CA HIS A 77 -1.13 1.51 -17.01
C HIS A 77 -0.10 0.36 -17.10
N TRP A 78 -0.07 -0.53 -16.11
CA TRP A 78 0.82 -1.69 -16.11
C TRP A 78 0.42 -2.70 -17.20
N SER A 79 -0.88 -2.89 -17.45
CA SER A 79 -1.34 -3.77 -18.54
C SER A 79 -0.77 -3.34 -19.90
N ARG A 80 -0.66 -2.02 -20.14
CA ARG A 80 -0.11 -1.44 -21.38
C ARG A 80 1.43 -1.40 -21.43
N GLN A 81 2.11 -1.60 -20.30
CA GLN A 81 3.58 -1.57 -20.19
C GLN A 81 4.24 -2.95 -20.18
N SER A 82 3.48 -4.02 -20.44
CA SER A 82 4.00 -5.41 -20.46
C SER A 82 5.03 -5.68 -21.59
N GLY A 83 5.38 -4.68 -22.41
CA GLY A 83 6.43 -4.73 -23.44
C GLY A 83 7.54 -3.68 -23.32
N ALA A 84 7.57 -2.88 -22.24
CA ALA A 84 8.63 -1.87 -22.05
C ALA A 84 9.91 -2.51 -21.49
N ALA A 85 11.06 -2.13 -22.03
CA ALA A 85 12.38 -2.62 -21.66
C ALA A 85 12.60 -2.60 -20.12
N PRO A 86 13.30 -3.60 -19.54
CA PRO A 86 13.46 -3.69 -18.10
C PRO A 86 14.10 -2.43 -17.54
N ILE A 87 13.39 -1.72 -16.68
CA ILE A 87 13.93 -0.57 -15.94
C ILE A 87 15.17 -1.05 -15.18
N LYS A 88 16.34 -0.51 -15.51
CA LYS A 88 17.58 -0.74 -14.78
C LYS A 88 17.41 -0.15 -13.38
N VAL A 89 17.06 -1.01 -12.42
CA VAL A 89 17.01 -0.65 -11.00
C VAL A 89 18.45 -0.43 -10.55
N GLY A 90 18.86 0.84 -10.44
CA GLY A 90 20.16 1.23 -9.89
C GLY A 90 20.06 1.36 -8.37
N PHE A 91 21.02 0.78 -7.64
CA PHE A 91 21.13 0.99 -6.21
C PHE A 91 21.86 2.31 -5.94
N TRP A 92 21.30 3.14 -5.05
CA TRP A 92 21.96 4.37 -4.62
C TRP A 92 23.05 4.04 -3.59
N PRO A 93 24.25 4.62 -3.70
CA PRO A 93 25.29 4.40 -2.70
C PRO A 93 24.90 5.06 -1.36
N PRO A 94 25.32 4.48 -0.21
CA PRO A 94 24.91 4.91 1.13
C PRO A 94 25.22 6.36 1.47
N ARG A 95 26.21 6.94 0.77
CA ARG A 95 26.63 8.34 0.85
C ARG A 95 25.49 9.30 0.50
N VAL A 96 24.62 8.90 -0.43
CA VAL A 96 23.50 9.72 -0.90
C VAL A 96 22.32 9.64 0.08
N HIS A 97 22.17 8.52 0.81
CA HIS A 97 21.21 8.43 1.91
C HIS A 97 21.58 9.39 3.05
N VAL A 98 22.87 9.48 3.41
CA VAL A 98 23.35 10.43 4.42
C VAL A 98 23.18 11.88 3.95
N ALA A 99 23.54 12.19 2.69
CA ALA A 99 23.38 13.54 2.15
C ALA A 99 21.91 13.97 2.07
N ALA A 100 21.00 13.09 1.65
CA ALA A 100 19.57 13.37 1.62
C ALA A 100 18.99 13.60 3.02
N ALA A 101 19.43 12.84 4.02
CA ALA A 101 19.01 13.01 5.41
C ALA A 101 19.48 14.35 6.01
N VAL A 102 20.67 14.84 5.64
CA VAL A 102 21.22 16.11 6.12
C VAL A 102 20.57 17.33 5.44
N VAL A 103 20.13 17.21 4.20
CA VAL A 103 19.48 18.33 3.46
C VAL A 103 18.00 18.48 3.81
N LEU A 104 17.34 17.40 4.25
CA LEU A 104 15.91 17.38 4.60
C LEU A 104 15.62 17.39 6.11
N GLY A 105 16.65 17.27 6.95
CA GLY A 105 16.56 17.38 8.42
C GLY A 105 16.88 18.79 8.89
#